data_AF-A0A7G2TSA4-F1
#
_entry.id   AF-A0A7G2TSA4-F1
#
_cell.length_a   1.000
_cell.length_b   1.000
_cell.length_c   1.000
_cell.angle_alpha   90.00
_cell.angle_beta   90.00
_cell.angle_gamma   90.00
#
_symmetry.space_group_name_H-M   'P 1'
#
loop_
_entity.id
_entity.type
_entity.pdbx_description
1 polymer ?
#
loop_
_entity_poly.entity_id
_entity_poly.type
_entity_poly.pdbx_seq_one_letter_code
_entity_poly.pdbx_strand_id
1 'polypeptide(L)'
;MEMQSGDLVAAALAHWPALARQMGEDPAAWKAAPLSLRNDARVARSVLVLQGPGGRRLVLKHQLRPGADPGFPAAVAAHLAVMAAWPKGVPALHAIEPEAQALVMDYLAATPLSQLLDEAPVAGQEALLRRAGRWLGGFHSALPGERRVFQPGFTLRYLRGIMSEVASGRRQVVAPERFLRCAGALCARQAAYEGRETLTAQTHGDLHLRNLVMDDAQCWGIDFAAGRVVPVGHDIARLLVDYAILHAQKDAIPRDEVLPVGASSAFFEGYQRVASGDPSVGLLLRNRVLAEWWGLPVTGRSIAQERRLAGLMPLVGRVFPGI
;
A
#
# COMPACT_ATOMS: atom_id res chain seq x y z
N MET A 1 -2.87 -20.93 24.01
CA MET A 1 -3.71 -21.83 23.20
C MET A 1 -3.63 -21.32 21.77
N GLU A 2 -3.00 -22.07 20.86
CA GLU A 2 -2.93 -21.65 19.44
C GLU A 2 -4.32 -21.70 18.84
N MET A 3 -4.79 -20.54 18.39
CA MET A 3 -6.13 -20.38 17.80
C MET A 3 -6.11 -20.96 16.37
N GLN A 4 -7.03 -21.87 16.08
CA GLN A 4 -7.11 -22.53 14.77
C GLN A 4 -7.84 -21.64 13.75
N SER A 5 -7.75 -21.99 12.46
CA SER A 5 -8.45 -21.25 11.40
C SER A 5 -9.97 -21.20 11.60
N GLY A 6 -10.56 -22.25 12.19
CA GLY A 6 -11.98 -22.29 12.54
C GLY A 6 -12.36 -21.24 13.59
N ASP A 7 -11.48 -20.97 14.56
CA ASP A 7 -11.73 -20.00 15.63
C ASP A 7 -11.77 -18.57 15.08
N LEU A 8 -10.94 -18.23 14.09
CA LEU A 8 -10.97 -16.92 13.43
C LEU A 8 -12.26 -16.67 12.63
N VAL A 9 -12.79 -17.72 12.02
CA VAL A 9 -14.06 -17.67 11.30
C VAL A 9 -15.21 -17.51 12.30
N ALA A 10 -15.22 -18.31 13.36
CA ALA A 10 -16.22 -18.21 14.42
C ALA A 10 -16.21 -16.82 15.09
N ALA A 11 -15.03 -16.27 15.38
CA ALA A 11 -14.89 -14.94 15.96
C ALA A 11 -15.45 -13.84 15.05
N ALA A 12 -15.21 -13.89 13.74
CA ALA A 12 -15.84 -12.95 12.81
C ALA A 12 -17.36 -13.13 12.73
N LEU A 13 -17.84 -14.37 12.66
CA LEU A 13 -19.27 -14.67 12.55
C LEU A 13 -20.06 -14.29 13.79
N ALA A 14 -19.43 -14.18 14.96
CA ALA A 14 -20.07 -13.66 16.16
C ALA A 14 -20.59 -12.21 15.97
N HIS A 15 -19.96 -11.42 15.09
CA HIS A 15 -20.33 -10.04 14.79
C HIS A 15 -21.36 -9.91 13.67
N TRP A 16 -21.53 -10.96 12.85
CA TRP A 16 -22.42 -10.92 11.69
C TRP A 16 -23.88 -10.56 12.04
N PRO A 17 -24.53 -11.11 13.09
CA PRO A 17 -25.91 -10.77 13.41
C PRO A 17 -26.16 -9.29 13.72
N ALA A 18 -25.18 -8.59 14.28
CA ALA A 18 -25.31 -7.17 14.58
C ALA A 18 -25.06 -6.31 13.34
N LEU A 19 -24.04 -6.64 12.55
CA LEU A 19 -23.76 -5.98 11.27
C LEU A 19 -24.91 -6.15 10.25
N ALA A 20 -25.48 -7.35 10.13
CA ALA A 20 -26.63 -7.61 9.26
C ALA A 20 -27.86 -6.78 9.64
N ARG A 21 -28.13 -6.61 10.95
CA ARG A 21 -29.24 -5.77 11.44
C ARG A 21 -29.07 -4.30 11.05
N GLN A 22 -27.86 -3.76 11.04
CA GLN A 22 -27.60 -2.38 10.57
C GLN A 22 -28.01 -2.20 9.10
N MET A 23 -27.94 -3.29 8.31
CA MET A 23 -28.28 -3.32 6.89
C MET A 23 -29.74 -3.72 6.62
N GLY A 24 -30.52 -4.09 7.66
CA GLY A 24 -31.86 -4.65 7.50
C GLY A 24 -31.88 -6.06 6.90
N GLU A 25 -30.77 -6.80 6.98
CA GLU A 25 -30.63 -8.15 6.42
C GLU A 25 -30.93 -9.23 7.49
N ASP A 26 -31.49 -10.36 7.07
CA ASP A 26 -31.61 -11.55 7.93
C ASP A 26 -30.26 -12.29 7.97
N PRO A 27 -29.57 -12.37 9.13
CA PRO A 27 -28.28 -13.02 9.23
C PRO A 27 -28.29 -14.49 8.78
N ALA A 28 -29.41 -15.20 8.98
CA ALA A 28 -29.54 -16.63 8.67
C ALA A 28 -29.63 -16.91 7.17
N ALA A 29 -29.96 -15.90 6.37
CA ALA A 29 -30.05 -16.01 4.92
C ALA A 29 -28.68 -16.01 4.22
N TRP A 30 -27.58 -15.86 4.97
CA TRP A 30 -26.22 -15.71 4.42
C TRP A 30 -25.31 -16.87 4.83
N LYS A 31 -24.50 -17.33 3.88
CA LYS A 31 -23.46 -18.35 4.10
C LYS A 31 -22.09 -17.71 4.00
N ALA A 32 -21.22 -17.96 4.98
CA ALA A 32 -19.88 -17.43 4.98
C ALA A 32 -18.86 -18.47 4.52
N ALA A 33 -17.88 -18.01 3.75
CA ALA A 33 -16.69 -18.78 3.40
C ALA A 33 -15.43 -17.95 3.65
N PRO A 34 -14.32 -18.56 4.10
CA PRO A 34 -13.06 -17.85 4.27
C PRO A 34 -12.51 -17.36 2.92
N LEU A 35 -12.13 -16.08 2.86
CA LEU A 35 -11.40 -15.50 1.73
C LEU A 35 -9.93 -15.30 2.06
N SER A 36 -9.64 -14.79 3.26
CA SER A 36 -8.28 -14.61 3.74
C SER A 36 -8.26 -14.73 5.26
N LEU A 37 -7.40 -15.58 5.78
CA LEU A 37 -7.17 -15.75 7.21
C LEU A 37 -5.69 -15.49 7.50
N ARG A 38 -5.42 -14.74 8.57
CA ARG A 38 -4.06 -14.54 9.06
C ARG A 38 -4.05 -14.66 10.57
N ASN A 39 -3.19 -15.53 11.09
CA ASN A 39 -2.94 -15.70 12.51
C ASN A 39 -1.44 -15.81 12.76
N ASP A 40 -0.85 -14.78 13.34
CA ASP A 40 0.52 -14.75 13.83
C ASP A 40 0.58 -14.05 15.19
N ALA A 41 1.72 -14.09 15.89
CA ALA A 41 1.84 -13.55 17.25
C ALA A 41 1.33 -12.11 17.42
N ARG A 42 1.35 -11.28 16.37
CA ARG A 42 0.97 -9.86 16.41
C ARG A 42 -0.38 -9.56 15.76
N VAL A 43 -0.78 -10.37 14.79
CA VAL A 43 -1.97 -10.12 13.97
C VAL A 43 -2.88 -11.34 13.94
N ALA A 44 -4.16 -11.13 14.19
CA ALA A 44 -5.20 -12.12 13.96
C ALA A 44 -6.37 -11.44 13.26
N ARG A 45 -6.60 -11.79 12.00
CA ARG A 45 -7.66 -11.18 11.19
C ARG A 45 -8.27 -12.19 10.24
N SER A 46 -9.55 -11.97 9.93
CA SER A 46 -10.30 -12.76 8.97
C SER A 46 -11.03 -11.85 8.00
N VAL A 47 -11.05 -12.29 6.76
CA VAL A 47 -11.86 -11.74 5.68
C VAL A 47 -12.70 -12.90 5.17
N LEU A 48 -14.02 -12.78 5.30
CA LEU A 48 -14.99 -13.77 4.86
C LEU A 48 -15.79 -13.20 3.69
N VAL A 49 -16.12 -14.05 2.72
CA VAL A 49 -17.16 -13.75 1.73
C VAL A 49 -18.48 -14.27 2.28
N LEU A 50 -19.47 -13.39 2.35
CA LEU A 50 -20.84 -13.73 2.67
C LEU A 50 -21.63 -13.88 1.37
N GLN A 51 -22.31 -15.01 1.19
CA GLN A 51 -23.17 -15.31 0.04
C GLN A 51 -24.62 -15.28 0.52
N GLY A 52 -25.41 -14.37 -0.03
CA GLY A 52 -26.78 -14.10 0.41
C GLY A 52 -27.84 -14.32 -0.67
N PRO A 53 -29.09 -13.91 -0.39
CA PRO A 53 -30.21 -14.02 -1.31
C PRO A 53 -29.93 -13.39 -2.69
N GLY A 54 -30.48 -13.98 -3.74
CA GLY A 54 -30.33 -13.48 -5.10
C GLY A 54 -28.90 -13.49 -5.65
N GLY A 55 -28.00 -14.28 -5.04
CA GLY A 55 -26.59 -14.35 -5.46
C GLY A 55 -25.74 -13.15 -5.03
N ARG A 56 -26.26 -12.28 -4.14
CA ARG A 56 -25.50 -11.15 -3.60
C ARG A 56 -24.31 -11.65 -2.80
N ARG A 57 -23.21 -10.91 -2.90
CA ARG A 57 -21.97 -11.19 -2.16
C ARG A 57 -21.51 -9.96 -1.41
N LEU A 58 -21.07 -10.16 -0.18
CA LEU A 58 -20.49 -9.14 0.69
C LEU A 58 -19.16 -9.65 1.25
N VAL A 59 -18.35 -8.73 1.76
CA VAL A 59 -17.12 -9.05 2.50
C VAL A 59 -17.28 -8.61 3.94
N LEU A 60 -17.10 -9.55 4.86
CA LEU A 60 -16.96 -9.30 6.29
C LEU A 60 -15.47 -9.29 6.64
N LYS A 61 -14.96 -8.16 7.14
CA LYS A 61 -13.61 -8.07 7.70
C LYS A 61 -13.70 -7.97 9.21
N HIS A 62 -12.85 -8.71 9.90
CA HIS A 62 -12.71 -8.64 11.36
C HIS A 62 -11.24 -8.74 11.76
N GLN A 63 -10.81 -7.82 12.63
CA GLN A 63 -9.50 -7.87 13.25
C GLN A 63 -9.65 -8.20 14.73
N LEU A 64 -9.20 -9.40 15.13
CA LEU A 64 -9.22 -9.83 16.52
C LEU A 64 -7.96 -9.39 17.28
N ARG A 65 -6.80 -9.38 16.61
CA ARG A 65 -5.52 -8.96 17.21
C ARG A 65 -4.77 -7.99 16.27
N PRO A 66 -4.25 -6.86 16.78
CA PRO A 66 -4.41 -6.37 18.16
C PRO A 66 -5.87 -6.02 18.47
N GLY A 67 -6.30 -6.30 19.70
CA GLY A 67 -7.61 -5.86 20.19
C GLY A 67 -7.56 -4.37 20.51
N ALA A 68 -8.62 -3.64 20.18
CA ALA A 68 -8.70 -2.17 20.34
C ALA A 68 -7.51 -1.42 19.68
N ASP A 69 -7.16 -1.81 18.46
CA ASP A 69 -6.26 -1.11 17.56
C ASP A 69 -6.71 0.35 17.37
N PRO A 70 -5.93 1.33 17.86
CA PRO A 70 -6.27 2.74 17.68
C PRO A 70 -6.26 3.16 16.19
N GLY A 71 -5.66 2.37 15.31
CA GLY A 71 -5.66 2.58 13.87
C GLY A 71 -6.98 2.23 13.18
N PHE A 72 -7.79 1.31 13.75
CA PHE A 72 -9.00 0.83 13.08
C PHE A 72 -10.03 1.95 12.84
N PRO A 73 -10.40 2.79 13.84
CA PRO A 73 -11.34 3.89 13.60
C PRO A 73 -10.85 4.87 12.53
N ALA A 74 -9.55 5.15 12.51
CA ALA A 74 -8.96 6.07 11.55
C ALA A 74 -8.91 5.50 10.12
N ALA A 75 -8.72 4.19 9.98
CA ALA A 75 -8.83 3.48 8.70
C ALA A 75 -10.27 3.52 8.14
N VAL A 76 -11.26 3.26 9.00
CA VAL A 76 -12.69 3.35 8.65
C VAL A 76 -13.07 4.77 8.24
N ALA A 77 -12.67 5.78 9.04
CA ALA A 77 -12.94 7.18 8.71
C ALA A 77 -12.32 7.59 7.37
N ALA A 78 -11.10 7.13 7.08
CA ALA A 78 -10.47 7.36 5.78
C ALA A 78 -11.27 6.73 4.64
N HIS A 79 -11.70 5.47 4.77
CA HIS A 79 -12.54 4.79 3.77
C HIS A 79 -13.85 5.53 3.51
N LEU A 80 -14.56 5.93 4.58
CA LEU A 80 -15.81 6.69 4.49
C LEU A 80 -15.61 8.05 3.80
N ALA A 81 -14.51 8.75 4.09
CA ALA A 81 -14.18 10.02 3.43
C ALA A 81 -14.00 9.84 1.92
N VAL A 82 -13.29 8.78 1.49
CA VAL A 82 -13.16 8.48 0.05
C VAL A 82 -14.49 8.09 -0.56
N MET A 83 -15.28 7.26 0.14
CA MET A 83 -16.57 6.82 -0.35
C MET A 83 -17.53 8.01 -0.56
N ALA A 84 -17.50 9.00 0.33
CA ALA A 84 -18.30 10.21 0.20
C ALA A 84 -17.82 11.11 -0.97
N ALA A 85 -16.51 11.31 -1.11
CA ALA A 85 -15.95 12.19 -2.14
C ALA A 85 -15.86 11.54 -3.54
N TRP A 86 -15.67 10.22 -3.59
CA TRP A 86 -15.43 9.44 -4.80
C TRP A 86 -15.90 7.99 -4.65
N PRO A 87 -17.22 7.75 -4.61
CA PRO A 87 -17.79 6.44 -4.30
C PRO A 87 -17.34 5.34 -5.28
N LYS A 88 -17.11 5.69 -6.55
CA LYS A 88 -16.61 4.75 -7.57
C LYS A 88 -15.15 4.31 -7.36
N GLY A 89 -14.41 4.94 -6.45
CA GLY A 89 -13.00 4.61 -6.21
C GLY A 89 -12.78 3.49 -5.18
N VAL A 90 -13.82 3.10 -4.44
CA VAL A 90 -13.72 2.18 -3.30
C VAL A 90 -14.95 1.26 -3.26
N PRO A 91 -14.90 0.08 -2.64
CA PRO A 91 -16.12 -0.69 -2.37
C PRO A 91 -17.01 0.06 -1.36
N ALA A 92 -18.33 -0.02 -1.52
CA ALA A 92 -19.25 0.60 -0.56
C ALA A 92 -19.14 -0.10 0.80
N LEU A 93 -19.13 0.70 1.87
CA LEU A 93 -19.12 0.24 3.25
C LEU A 93 -20.55 0.27 3.79
N HIS A 94 -21.07 -0.88 4.21
CA HIS A 94 -22.48 -1.05 4.55
C HIS A 94 -22.76 -1.03 6.05
N ALA A 95 -21.86 -1.61 6.85
CA ALA A 95 -22.00 -1.71 8.30
C ALA A 95 -20.64 -1.76 8.98
N ILE A 96 -20.56 -1.24 10.21
CA ILE A 96 -19.32 -1.17 11.00
C ILE A 96 -19.65 -1.43 12.47
N GLU A 97 -18.80 -2.18 13.17
CA GLU A 97 -18.71 -2.22 14.62
C GLU A 97 -17.30 -1.77 15.04
N PRO A 98 -17.11 -0.47 15.35
CA PRO A 98 -15.78 0.09 15.62
C PRO A 98 -15.05 -0.59 16.79
N GLU A 99 -15.76 -0.86 17.88
CA GLU A 99 -15.23 -1.46 19.11
C GLU A 99 -14.82 -2.93 18.89
N ALA A 100 -15.57 -3.63 18.03
CA ALA A 100 -15.28 -5.00 17.62
C ALA A 100 -14.28 -5.09 16.47
N GLN A 101 -13.91 -3.96 15.86
CA GLN A 101 -13.04 -3.91 14.69
C GLN A 101 -13.54 -4.78 13.53
N ALA A 102 -14.86 -4.76 13.33
CA ALA A 102 -15.55 -5.51 12.31
C ALA A 102 -16.29 -4.57 11.35
N LEU A 103 -16.35 -4.95 10.07
CA LEU A 103 -17.07 -4.19 9.06
C LEU A 103 -17.55 -5.07 7.91
N VAL A 104 -18.57 -4.59 7.20
CA VAL A 104 -19.13 -5.23 6.01
C VAL A 104 -19.09 -4.26 4.83
N MET A 105 -18.58 -4.72 3.70
CA MET A 105 -18.47 -3.95 2.46
C MET A 105 -18.83 -4.78 1.23
N ASP A 106 -18.94 -4.12 0.09
CA ASP A 106 -19.14 -4.79 -1.20
C ASP A 106 -18.08 -5.88 -1.45
N TYR A 107 -18.54 -6.99 -2.01
CA TYR A 107 -17.64 -7.93 -2.66
C TYR A 107 -17.30 -7.45 -4.07
N LEU A 108 -16.01 -7.26 -4.33
CA LEU A 108 -15.50 -6.94 -5.66
C LEU A 108 -15.09 -8.23 -6.37
N ALA A 109 -15.70 -8.52 -7.52
CA ALA A 109 -15.27 -9.58 -8.43
C ALA A 109 -14.05 -9.12 -9.25
N ALA A 110 -12.97 -8.78 -8.54
CA ALA A 110 -11.78 -8.13 -9.08
C ALA A 110 -10.51 -8.81 -8.58
N THR A 111 -9.42 -8.63 -9.33
CA THR A 111 -8.12 -9.25 -9.05
C THR A 111 -7.15 -8.21 -8.49
N PRO A 112 -6.38 -8.51 -7.44
CA PRO A 112 -5.32 -7.61 -6.97
C PRO A 112 -4.31 -7.30 -8.08
N LEU A 113 -3.89 -6.03 -8.18
CA LEU A 113 -2.94 -5.57 -9.19
C LEU A 113 -1.63 -6.37 -9.16
N SER A 114 -1.17 -6.79 -7.97
CA SER A 114 0.02 -7.66 -7.87
C SER A 114 -0.11 -8.96 -8.65
N GLN A 115 -1.29 -9.59 -8.64
CA GLN A 115 -1.52 -10.84 -9.35
C GLN A 115 -1.66 -10.59 -10.85
N LEU A 116 -2.38 -9.54 -11.25
CA LEU A 116 -2.48 -9.15 -12.65
C LEU A 116 -1.09 -8.87 -13.27
N LEU A 117 -0.17 -8.29 -12.50
CA LEU A 117 1.21 -8.04 -12.93
C LEU A 117 2.07 -9.31 -13.01
N ASP A 118 1.84 -10.31 -12.15
CA ASP A 118 2.55 -11.60 -12.23
C ASP A 118 2.20 -12.35 -13.54
N GLU A 119 0.96 -12.18 -14.04
CA GLU A 119 0.45 -12.88 -15.23
C GLU A 119 0.68 -12.09 -16.54
N ALA A 120 0.85 -10.77 -16.47
CA ALA A 120 0.91 -9.91 -17.64
C ALA A 120 2.31 -9.82 -18.29
N PRO A 121 2.40 -9.79 -19.64
CA PRO A 121 3.62 -9.39 -20.34
C PRO A 121 3.92 -7.89 -20.11
N VAL A 122 5.13 -7.44 -20.41
CA VAL A 122 5.59 -6.05 -20.13
C VAL A 122 4.61 -4.97 -20.61
N ALA A 123 4.15 -5.04 -21.87
CA ALA A 123 3.17 -4.07 -22.39
C ALA A 123 1.82 -4.11 -21.64
N GLY A 124 1.43 -5.29 -21.16
CA GLY A 124 0.26 -5.46 -20.28
C GLY A 124 0.49 -4.84 -18.90
N GLN A 125 1.69 -4.95 -18.34
CA GLN A 125 2.05 -4.31 -17.07
C GLN A 125 1.98 -2.77 -17.18
N GLU A 126 2.44 -2.18 -18.28
CA GLU A 126 2.31 -0.74 -18.52
C GLU A 126 0.85 -0.29 -18.57
N ALA A 127 -0.03 -1.06 -19.23
CA ALA A 127 -1.46 -0.77 -19.24
C ALA A 127 -2.09 -0.81 -17.84
N LEU A 128 -1.70 -1.80 -17.02
CA LEU A 128 -2.14 -1.92 -15.62
C LEU A 128 -1.63 -0.76 -14.76
N LEU A 129 -0.37 -0.35 -14.93
CA LEU A 129 0.20 0.81 -14.23
C LEU A 129 -0.49 2.11 -14.63
N ARG A 130 -0.87 2.28 -15.89
CA ARG A 130 -1.68 3.43 -16.33
C ARG A 130 -3.03 3.46 -15.62
N ARG A 131 -3.68 2.31 -15.44
CA ARG A 131 -4.93 2.18 -14.69
C ARG A 131 -4.73 2.52 -13.21
N ALA A 132 -3.66 2.02 -12.59
CA ALA A 132 -3.29 2.34 -11.22
C ALA A 132 -3.04 3.85 -11.04
N GLY A 133 -2.34 4.47 -11.99
CA GLY A 133 -2.11 5.91 -12.06
C GLY A 133 -3.43 6.67 -12.12
N ARG A 134 -4.34 6.29 -13.03
CA ARG A 134 -5.69 6.90 -13.12
C ARG A 134 -6.46 6.80 -11.81
N TRP A 135 -6.40 5.65 -11.15
CA TRP A 135 -7.06 5.49 -9.86
C TRP A 135 -6.49 6.45 -8.81
N LEU A 136 -5.16 6.48 -8.67
CA LEU A 136 -4.50 7.33 -7.69
C LEU A 136 -4.71 8.83 -7.99
N GLY A 137 -4.74 9.19 -9.27
CA GLY A 137 -5.03 10.56 -9.72
C GLY A 137 -6.45 10.98 -9.38
N GLY A 138 -7.42 10.08 -9.58
CA GLY A 138 -8.81 10.28 -9.16
C GLY A 138 -8.95 10.43 -7.64
N PHE A 139 -8.31 9.54 -6.88
CA PHE A 139 -8.31 9.58 -5.41
C PHE A 139 -7.73 10.90 -4.88
N HIS A 140 -6.54 11.31 -5.33
CA HIS A 140 -5.92 12.58 -4.94
C HIS A 140 -6.67 13.81 -5.46
N SER A 141 -7.51 13.67 -6.50
CA SER A 141 -8.37 14.78 -6.98
C SER A 141 -9.62 14.94 -6.13
N ALA A 142 -10.18 13.82 -5.65
CA ALA A 142 -11.38 13.83 -4.84
C ALA A 142 -11.13 14.34 -3.41
N LEU A 143 -9.93 14.11 -2.89
CA LEU A 143 -9.50 14.56 -1.57
C LEU A 143 -8.23 15.42 -1.71
N PRO A 144 -8.36 16.60 -2.34
CA PRO A 144 -7.20 17.42 -2.69
C PRO A 144 -6.57 18.05 -1.46
N GLY A 145 -5.27 18.30 -1.56
CA GLY A 145 -4.58 19.25 -0.72
C GLY A 145 -4.11 20.43 -1.58
N GLU A 146 -3.14 21.17 -1.05
CA GLU A 146 -2.59 22.36 -1.68
C GLU A 146 -1.28 22.05 -2.41
N ARG A 147 -0.91 22.96 -3.32
CA ARG A 147 0.48 23.06 -3.77
C ARG A 147 1.29 23.69 -2.65
N ARG A 148 2.45 23.13 -2.35
CA ARG A 148 3.37 23.69 -1.36
C ARG A 148 4.82 23.48 -1.77
N VAL A 149 5.70 24.28 -1.18
CA VAL A 149 7.14 24.04 -1.23
C VAL A 149 7.43 22.69 -0.59
N PHE A 150 8.13 21.82 -1.32
CA PHE A 150 8.57 20.53 -0.84
C PHE A 150 9.73 20.72 0.14
N GLN A 151 9.54 20.21 1.34
CA GLN A 151 10.52 20.24 2.42
C GLN A 151 11.05 18.83 2.70
N PRO A 152 12.12 18.37 2.02
CA PRO A 152 12.68 17.03 2.20
C PRO A 152 13.31 16.83 3.59
N GLY A 153 13.54 17.93 4.34
CA GLY A 153 14.23 17.93 5.62
C GLY A 153 13.63 16.96 6.65
N PHE A 154 12.30 16.82 6.74
CA PHE A 154 11.67 15.86 7.65
C PHE A 154 12.04 14.40 7.31
N THR A 155 11.88 14.01 6.03
CA THR A 155 12.23 12.67 5.54
C THR A 155 13.72 12.38 5.74
N LEU A 156 14.60 13.32 5.41
CA LEU A 156 16.04 13.13 5.52
C LEU A 156 16.56 13.18 6.97
N ARG A 157 15.89 13.92 7.86
CA ARG A 157 16.18 13.81 9.31
C ARG A 157 15.83 12.43 9.85
N TYR A 158 14.67 11.89 9.46
CA TYR A 158 14.30 10.53 9.83
C TYR A 158 15.31 9.50 9.29
N LEU A 159 15.70 9.61 8.01
CA LEU A 159 16.73 8.76 7.41
C LEU A 159 18.07 8.84 8.17
N ARG A 160 18.51 10.04 8.55
CA ARG A 160 19.73 10.21 9.38
C ARG A 160 19.61 9.53 10.74
N GLY A 161 18.43 9.52 11.35
CA GLY A 161 18.15 8.72 12.56
C GLY A 161 18.37 7.23 12.31
N ILE A 162 17.81 6.69 11.22
CA ILE A 162 18.01 5.29 10.82
C ILE A 162 19.49 4.99 10.55
N MET A 163 20.21 5.89 9.87
CA MET A 163 21.65 5.75 9.65
C MET A 163 22.43 5.67 10.96
N SER A 164 22.09 6.51 11.95
CA SER A 164 22.71 6.48 13.28
C SER A 164 22.44 5.15 14.00
N GLU A 165 21.20 4.64 13.94
CA GLU A 165 20.85 3.33 14.52
C GLU A 165 21.62 2.18 13.86
N VAL A 166 21.79 2.22 12.54
CA VAL A 166 22.56 1.19 11.80
C VAL A 166 24.04 1.27 12.15
N ALA A 167 24.63 2.48 12.13
CA ALA A 167 26.03 2.69 12.46
C ALA A 167 26.37 2.25 13.90
N SER A 168 25.43 2.44 14.84
CA SER A 168 25.60 2.02 16.22
C SER A 168 25.17 0.56 16.49
N GLY A 169 24.73 -0.19 15.47
CA GLY A 169 24.23 -1.56 15.60
C GLY A 169 22.87 -1.72 16.30
N ARG A 170 22.19 -0.62 16.66
CA ARG A 170 20.83 -0.65 17.26
C ARG A 170 19.78 -1.14 16.26
N ARG A 171 20.03 -0.96 14.96
CA ARG A 171 19.23 -1.51 13.88
C ARG A 171 20.10 -2.38 13.00
N GLN A 172 19.69 -3.63 12.81
CA GLN A 172 20.34 -4.54 11.87
C GLN A 172 19.72 -4.38 10.48
N VAL A 173 20.58 -4.32 9.46
CA VAL A 173 20.19 -4.33 8.04
C VAL A 173 21.15 -5.23 7.26
N VAL A 174 20.70 -5.76 6.12
CA VAL A 174 21.57 -6.53 5.22
C VAL A 174 22.60 -5.60 4.59
N ALA A 175 23.89 -5.97 4.59
CA ALA A 175 25.00 -5.16 4.05
C ALA A 175 25.03 -3.71 4.58
N PRO A 176 25.25 -3.51 5.90
CA PRO A 176 25.09 -2.21 6.58
C PRO A 176 25.98 -1.10 6.03
N GLU A 177 27.24 -1.39 5.68
CA GLU A 177 28.13 -0.38 5.09
C GLU A 177 27.61 0.14 3.75
N ARG A 178 27.13 -0.76 2.89
CA ARG A 178 26.55 -0.39 1.59
C ARG A 178 25.27 0.42 1.79
N PHE A 179 24.43 0.02 2.73
CA PHE A 179 23.24 0.78 3.11
C PHE A 179 23.60 2.22 3.54
N LEU A 180 24.57 2.38 4.43
CA LEU A 180 25.01 3.69 4.92
C LEU A 180 25.55 4.58 3.79
N ARG A 181 26.33 4.03 2.85
CA ARG A 181 26.78 4.78 1.67
C ARG A 181 25.61 5.23 0.78
N CYS A 182 24.66 4.35 0.49
CA CYS A 182 23.48 4.69 -0.32
C CYS A 182 22.59 5.75 0.37
N ALA A 183 22.36 5.61 1.68
CA ALA A 183 21.60 6.57 2.47
C ALA A 183 22.31 7.93 2.55
N GLY A 184 23.63 7.95 2.69
CA GLY A 184 24.45 9.15 2.60
C GLY A 184 24.34 9.83 1.24
N ALA A 185 24.39 9.06 0.15
CA ALA A 185 24.22 9.56 -1.20
C ALA A 185 22.84 10.20 -1.41
N LEU A 186 21.76 9.63 -0.86
CA LEU A 186 20.44 10.28 -0.91
C LEU A 186 20.41 11.58 -0.09
N CYS A 187 21.00 11.60 1.10
CA CYS A 187 21.09 12.81 1.93
C CYS A 187 21.84 13.95 1.21
N ALA A 188 22.93 13.63 0.50
CA ALA A 188 23.71 14.61 -0.26
C ALA A 188 22.91 15.27 -1.40
N ARG A 189 21.79 14.66 -1.83
CA ARG A 189 20.92 15.19 -2.89
C ARG A 189 19.83 16.12 -2.39
N GLN A 190 19.79 16.46 -1.09
CA GLN A 190 18.74 17.30 -0.50
C GLN A 190 18.46 18.58 -1.32
N ALA A 191 19.52 19.31 -1.68
CA ALA A 191 19.42 20.58 -2.40
C ALA A 191 18.78 20.46 -3.80
N ALA A 192 18.79 19.27 -4.42
CA ALA A 192 18.16 19.04 -5.73
C ALA A 192 16.62 18.98 -5.65
N TYR A 193 16.06 18.81 -4.45
CA TYR A 193 14.63 18.65 -4.22
C TYR A 193 14.03 19.79 -3.40
N GLU A 194 14.81 20.38 -2.50
CA GLU A 194 14.38 21.44 -1.60
C GLU A 194 14.00 22.72 -2.35
N GLY A 195 13.00 23.45 -1.84
CA GLY A 195 12.56 24.74 -2.40
C GLY A 195 11.67 24.62 -3.64
N ARG A 196 11.54 23.43 -4.24
CA ARG A 196 10.66 23.17 -5.39
C ARG A 196 9.23 22.88 -4.94
N GLU A 197 8.23 23.21 -5.75
CA GLU A 197 6.83 22.94 -5.42
C GLU A 197 6.42 21.49 -5.71
N THR A 198 5.52 20.97 -4.87
CA THR A 198 4.84 19.68 -5.03
C THR A 198 3.35 19.83 -4.77
N LEU A 199 2.57 18.85 -5.23
CA LEU A 199 1.18 18.69 -4.83
C LEU A 199 1.07 17.88 -3.52
N THR A 200 0.04 18.18 -2.75
CA THR A 200 -0.40 17.38 -1.60
C THR A 200 -1.82 16.91 -1.81
N ALA A 201 -2.16 15.79 -1.18
CA ALA A 201 -3.51 15.25 -1.14
C ALA A 201 -3.65 14.40 0.11
N GLN A 202 -4.88 14.05 0.48
CA GLN A 202 -5.08 12.97 1.42
C GLN A 202 -4.49 11.69 0.83
N THR A 203 -3.57 11.07 1.55
CA THR A 203 -2.95 9.82 1.12
C THR A 203 -3.71 8.60 1.61
N HIS A 204 -3.52 7.49 0.91
CA HIS A 204 -3.97 6.16 1.28
C HIS A 204 -3.20 5.64 2.50
N GLY A 205 -1.90 5.94 2.58
CA GLY A 205 -1.05 5.64 3.74
C GLY A 205 -0.39 4.25 3.69
N ASP A 206 -1.01 3.28 3.01
CA ASP A 206 -0.39 1.97 2.71
C ASP A 206 -0.67 1.49 1.27
N LEU A 207 -0.48 2.36 0.27
CA LEU A 207 -0.79 2.03 -1.12
C LEU A 207 0.27 1.11 -1.76
N HIS A 208 0.11 -0.20 -1.62
CA HIS A 208 0.93 -1.21 -2.32
C HIS A 208 0.09 -2.01 -3.33
N LEU A 209 0.71 -2.84 -4.17
CA LEU A 209 0.04 -3.49 -5.31
C LEU A 209 -1.16 -4.38 -4.94
N ARG A 210 -1.19 -4.93 -3.72
CA ARG A 210 -2.35 -5.72 -3.25
C ARG A 210 -3.55 -4.88 -2.80
N ASN A 211 -3.36 -3.58 -2.57
CA ASN A 211 -4.40 -2.67 -2.12
C ASN A 211 -5.10 -1.96 -3.28
N LEU A 212 -4.70 -2.26 -4.51
CA LEU A 212 -5.46 -1.95 -5.72
C LEU A 212 -6.01 -3.25 -6.29
N VAL A 213 -7.31 -3.29 -6.50
CA VAL A 213 -8.00 -4.41 -7.16
C VAL A 213 -8.66 -3.91 -8.44
N MET A 214 -8.62 -4.71 -9.49
CA MET A 214 -9.11 -4.32 -10.82
C MET A 214 -9.87 -5.48 -11.46
N ASP A 215 -10.95 -5.15 -12.17
CA ASP A 215 -11.54 -6.02 -13.19
C ASP A 215 -11.16 -5.48 -14.58
N ASP A 216 -11.92 -5.75 -15.62
CA ASP A 216 -11.64 -5.19 -16.96
C ASP A 216 -12.02 -3.71 -17.09
N ALA A 217 -12.95 -3.22 -16.27
CA ALA A 217 -13.55 -1.89 -16.42
C ALA A 217 -12.99 -0.85 -15.44
N GLN A 218 -12.71 -1.27 -14.20
CA GLN A 218 -12.56 -0.37 -13.07
C GLN A 218 -11.42 -0.80 -12.14
N CYS A 219 -11.00 0.13 -11.29
CA CYS A 219 -9.98 -0.07 -10.27
C CYS A 219 -10.54 0.48 -8.96
N TRP A 220 -10.28 -0.21 -7.85
CA TRP A 220 -10.67 0.19 -6.52
C TRP A 220 -9.48 0.13 -5.56
N GLY A 221 -9.46 1.05 -4.61
CA GLY A 221 -8.54 1.02 -3.47
C GLY A 221 -9.21 0.41 -2.23
N ILE A 222 -8.42 -0.33 -1.47
CA ILE A 222 -8.85 -0.98 -0.22
C ILE A 222 -7.77 -0.85 0.85
N ASP A 223 -8.17 -0.99 2.12
CA ASP A 223 -7.26 -1.07 3.29
C ASP A 223 -6.43 0.22 3.54
N PHE A 224 -7.13 1.34 3.77
CA PHE A 224 -6.55 2.63 4.10
C PHE A 224 -5.90 2.65 5.50
N ALA A 225 -4.78 3.37 5.68
CA ALA A 225 -3.99 3.38 6.91
C ALA A 225 -4.04 4.72 7.69
N ALA A 226 -5.23 5.31 7.79
CA ALA A 226 -5.49 6.68 8.30
C ALA A 226 -4.97 7.77 7.37
N GLY A 227 -5.88 8.35 6.57
CA GLY A 227 -5.53 9.35 5.56
C GLY A 227 -4.95 10.63 6.17
N ARG A 228 -3.79 11.06 5.67
CA ARG A 228 -3.13 12.32 6.05
C ARG A 228 -2.91 13.17 4.82
N VAL A 229 -2.98 14.49 4.96
CA VAL A 229 -2.66 15.40 3.85
C VAL A 229 -1.14 15.62 3.79
N VAL A 230 -0.47 14.82 2.97
CA VAL A 230 0.99 14.84 2.79
C VAL A 230 1.35 14.94 1.29
N PRO A 231 2.63 15.16 0.91
CA PRO A 231 2.98 15.17 -0.51
C PRO A 231 2.57 13.87 -1.22
N VAL A 232 2.03 13.99 -2.43
CA VAL A 232 1.51 12.85 -3.21
C VAL A 232 2.57 11.79 -3.50
N GLY A 233 3.85 12.17 -3.48
CA GLY A 233 4.98 11.26 -3.61
C GLY A 233 5.01 10.11 -2.58
N HIS A 234 4.33 10.22 -1.43
CA HIS A 234 4.28 9.14 -0.44
C HIS A 234 3.57 7.88 -0.95
N ASP A 235 2.36 8.05 -1.50
CA ASP A 235 1.59 6.93 -2.07
C ASP A 235 2.21 6.45 -3.38
N ILE A 236 2.64 7.38 -4.25
CA ILE A 236 3.32 7.05 -5.51
C ILE A 236 4.55 6.19 -5.24
N ALA A 237 5.39 6.59 -4.27
CA ALA A 237 6.60 5.86 -3.95
C ALA A 237 6.29 4.47 -3.38
N ARG A 238 5.30 4.36 -2.48
CA ARG A 238 4.90 3.07 -1.90
C ARG A 238 4.47 2.08 -2.99
N LEU A 239 3.64 2.52 -3.93
CA LEU A 239 3.11 1.69 -5.00
C LEU A 239 4.19 1.31 -6.02
N LEU A 240 4.92 2.31 -6.52
CA LEU A 240 5.86 2.10 -7.63
C LEU A 240 7.14 1.38 -7.19
N VAL A 241 7.59 1.54 -5.95
CA VAL A 241 8.70 0.73 -5.41
C VAL A 241 8.27 -0.72 -5.17
N ASP A 242 7.02 -0.95 -4.78
CA ASP A 242 6.48 -2.31 -4.68
C ASP A 242 6.52 -3.03 -6.04
N TYR A 243 6.07 -2.35 -7.11
CA TYR A 243 6.23 -2.79 -8.50
C TYR A 243 7.69 -2.99 -8.90
N ALA A 244 8.54 -1.98 -8.66
CA ALA A 244 9.93 -2.00 -9.07
C ALA A 244 10.68 -3.20 -8.47
N ILE A 245 10.38 -3.57 -7.22
CA ILE A 245 11.01 -4.68 -6.54
C ILE A 245 10.49 -6.02 -7.07
N LEU A 246 9.16 -6.18 -7.16
CA LEU A 246 8.55 -7.49 -7.37
C LEU A 246 8.37 -7.89 -8.85
N HIS A 247 8.20 -6.93 -9.75
CA HIS A 247 7.79 -7.20 -11.15
C HIS A 247 8.71 -6.59 -12.20
N ALA A 248 9.29 -5.40 -11.96
CA ALA A 248 10.09 -4.73 -12.98
C ALA A 248 11.35 -5.54 -13.37
N GLN A 249 11.64 -5.62 -14.67
CA GLN A 249 12.91 -6.11 -15.19
C GLN A 249 14.02 -5.13 -14.82
N LYS A 250 14.89 -5.52 -13.88
CA LYS A 250 15.88 -4.63 -13.29
C LYS A 250 16.88 -4.09 -14.30
N ASP A 251 17.17 -4.86 -15.35
CA ASP A 251 18.10 -4.43 -16.40
C ASP A 251 17.55 -3.38 -17.34
N ALA A 252 16.21 -3.29 -17.45
CA ALA A 252 15.52 -2.25 -18.19
C ALA A 252 15.40 -0.92 -17.41
N ILE A 253 15.82 -0.88 -16.14
CA ILE A 253 15.83 0.33 -15.33
C ILE A 253 17.12 1.13 -15.66
N PRO A 254 16.99 2.39 -16.13
CA PRO A 254 18.15 3.25 -16.33
C PRO A 254 18.95 3.43 -15.04
N ARG A 255 20.25 3.71 -15.17
CA ARG A 255 21.07 4.04 -14.00
C ARG A 255 20.52 5.30 -13.34
N ASP A 256 20.58 5.31 -12.02
CA ASP A 256 20.04 6.37 -11.15
C ASP A 256 18.51 6.50 -11.18
N GLU A 257 17.78 5.60 -11.84
CA GLU A 257 16.32 5.56 -11.85
C GLU A 257 15.75 4.39 -11.03
N VAL A 258 14.48 4.53 -10.64
CA VAL A 258 13.75 3.51 -9.84
C VAL A 258 12.86 2.62 -10.71
N LEU A 259 12.48 3.09 -11.89
CA LEU A 259 11.51 2.43 -12.77
C LEU A 259 12.04 2.31 -14.20
N PRO A 260 11.60 1.28 -14.96
CA PRO A 260 11.73 1.30 -16.41
C PRO A 260 11.00 2.52 -17.00
N VAL A 261 11.52 3.07 -18.10
CA VAL A 261 10.96 4.29 -18.73
C VAL A 261 9.50 4.11 -19.10
N GLY A 262 9.14 3.01 -19.77
CA GLY A 262 7.76 2.73 -20.19
C GLY A 262 6.78 2.60 -19.02
N ALA A 263 7.19 1.91 -17.95
CA ALA A 263 6.40 1.79 -16.72
C ALA A 263 6.16 3.15 -16.03
N SER A 264 7.21 3.99 -15.95
CA SER A 264 7.10 5.34 -15.41
C SER A 264 6.14 6.19 -16.26
N SER A 265 6.37 6.24 -17.57
CA SER A 265 5.54 6.98 -18.52
C SER A 265 4.07 6.55 -18.44
N ALA A 266 3.79 5.25 -18.48
CA ALA A 266 2.42 4.74 -18.44
C ALA A 266 1.71 5.10 -17.13
N PHE A 267 2.38 4.97 -15.98
CA PHE A 267 1.80 5.37 -14.70
C PHE A 267 1.46 6.87 -14.67
N PHE A 268 2.40 7.74 -15.05
CA PHE A 268 2.21 9.19 -14.99
C PHE A 268 1.24 9.71 -16.05
N GLU A 269 1.14 9.05 -17.21
CA GLU A 269 0.10 9.28 -18.22
C GLU A 269 -1.31 9.05 -17.64
N GLY A 270 -1.45 8.05 -16.77
CA GLY A 270 -2.69 7.81 -16.04
C GLY A 270 -2.90 8.77 -14.87
N TYR A 271 -1.85 9.08 -14.11
CA TYR A 271 -1.94 9.84 -12.87
C TYR A 271 -2.28 11.32 -13.07
N GLN A 272 -1.65 12.01 -14.02
CA GLN A 272 -1.99 13.36 -14.49
C GLN A 272 -2.08 14.49 -13.44
N ARG A 273 -1.69 14.29 -12.18
CA ARG A 273 -1.66 15.37 -11.16
C ARG A 273 -0.32 16.06 -11.04
N VAL A 274 0.76 15.27 -11.13
CA VAL A 274 2.14 15.76 -11.24
C VAL A 274 2.90 14.86 -12.22
N ALA A 275 4.02 15.36 -12.76
CA ALA A 275 4.91 14.58 -13.63
C ALA A 275 5.89 13.73 -12.81
N SER A 276 6.58 12.80 -13.48
CA SER A 276 7.64 11.97 -12.87
C SER A 276 8.79 12.80 -12.27
N GLY A 277 9.02 14.01 -12.80
CA GLY A 277 10.05 14.96 -12.32
C GLY A 277 9.65 15.79 -11.09
N ASP A 278 8.48 15.55 -10.49
CA ASP A 278 8.05 16.20 -9.25
C ASP A 278 9.06 15.94 -8.10
N PRO A 279 9.41 16.96 -7.29
CA PRO A 279 10.44 16.82 -6.28
C PRO A 279 10.08 15.82 -5.17
N SER A 280 8.80 15.71 -4.81
CA SER A 280 8.36 14.73 -3.80
C SER A 280 8.46 13.32 -4.34
N VAL A 281 8.09 13.11 -5.62
CA VAL A 281 8.20 11.82 -6.30
C VAL A 281 9.65 11.36 -6.37
N GLY A 282 10.55 12.21 -6.88
CA GLY A 282 11.95 11.86 -7.08
C GLY A 282 12.68 11.48 -5.78
N LEU A 283 12.47 12.25 -4.70
CA LEU A 283 13.08 11.95 -3.40
C LEU A 283 12.43 10.72 -2.75
N LEU A 284 11.10 10.65 -2.72
CA LEU A 284 10.39 9.62 -1.96
C LEU A 284 10.48 8.24 -2.61
N LEU A 285 10.59 8.13 -3.94
CA LEU A 285 10.90 6.85 -4.60
C LEU A 285 12.22 6.26 -4.08
N ARG A 286 13.29 7.07 -4.06
CA ARG A 286 14.63 6.64 -3.60
C ARG A 286 14.64 6.36 -2.10
N ASN A 287 13.99 7.22 -1.30
CA ASN A 287 13.84 6.97 0.13
C ASN A 287 13.05 5.70 0.41
N ARG A 288 12.01 5.39 -0.40
CA ARG A 288 11.20 4.17 -0.23
C ARG A 288 12.01 2.92 -0.56
N VAL A 289 12.90 2.94 -1.55
CA VAL A 289 13.82 1.82 -1.81
C VAL A 289 14.68 1.53 -0.58
N LEU A 290 15.26 2.57 0.04
CA LEU A 290 15.98 2.41 1.30
C LEU A 290 15.05 1.94 2.43
N ALA A 291 13.79 2.41 2.47
CA ALA A 291 12.82 2.04 3.49
C ALA A 291 12.45 0.56 3.47
N GLU A 292 12.30 0.00 2.26
CA GLU A 292 12.15 -1.43 2.09
C GLU A 292 13.40 -2.18 2.59
N TRP A 293 14.60 -1.61 2.41
CA TRP A 293 15.84 -2.22 2.87
C TRP A 293 15.94 -2.28 4.39
N TRP A 294 15.76 -1.15 5.10
CA TRP A 294 15.85 -1.14 6.56
C TRP A 294 14.63 -1.74 7.26
N GLY A 295 13.54 -1.99 6.51
CA GLY A 295 12.34 -2.68 6.98
C GLY A 295 12.41 -4.20 6.90
N LEU A 296 13.35 -4.77 6.15
CA LEU A 296 13.52 -6.21 6.03
C LEU A 296 14.39 -6.77 7.18
N PRO A 297 13.96 -7.85 7.85
CA PRO A 297 14.76 -8.46 8.91
C PRO A 297 16.01 -9.13 8.33
N VAL A 298 17.10 -9.15 9.10
CA VAL A 298 18.39 -9.75 8.67
C VAL A 298 18.39 -11.27 8.77
N THR A 299 17.65 -11.83 9.74
CA THR A 299 17.48 -13.27 9.96
C THR A 299 15.98 -13.60 10.09
N GLY A 300 15.62 -14.88 9.96
CA GLY A 300 14.23 -15.33 10.11
C GLY A 300 13.27 -14.77 9.05
N ARG A 301 13.76 -14.49 7.84
CA ARG A 301 12.93 -14.02 6.72
C ARG A 301 12.01 -15.14 6.25
N SER A 302 10.74 -14.81 6.03
CA SER A 302 9.81 -15.63 5.27
C SER A 302 10.22 -15.69 3.79
N ILE A 303 9.69 -16.67 3.05
CA ILE A 303 9.89 -16.79 1.59
C ILE A 303 9.53 -15.48 0.86
N ALA A 304 8.45 -14.81 1.27
CA ALA A 304 8.05 -13.54 0.68
C ALA A 304 9.08 -12.42 0.93
N GLN A 305 9.68 -12.39 2.12
CA GLN A 305 10.72 -11.42 2.46
C GLN A 305 12.04 -11.74 1.74
N GLU A 306 12.38 -13.02 1.54
CA GLU A 306 13.53 -13.42 0.72
C GLU A 306 13.34 -13.01 -0.75
N ARG A 307 12.18 -13.30 -1.36
CA ARG A 307 11.85 -12.83 -2.73
C ARG A 307 11.95 -11.31 -2.83
N ARG A 308 11.46 -10.60 -1.82
CA ARG A 308 11.51 -9.14 -1.74
C ARG A 308 12.95 -8.62 -1.65
N LEU A 309 13.81 -9.23 -0.83
CA LEU A 309 15.23 -8.88 -0.73
C LEU A 309 15.96 -9.13 -2.05
N ALA A 310 15.69 -10.28 -2.70
CA ALA A 310 16.27 -10.65 -3.98
C ALA A 310 15.93 -9.66 -5.11
N GLY A 311 14.71 -9.11 -5.12
CA GLY A 311 14.34 -8.03 -6.04
C GLY A 311 14.91 -6.66 -5.67
N LEU A 312 15.05 -6.39 -4.37
CA LEU A 312 15.51 -5.11 -3.85
C LEU A 312 17.01 -4.86 -4.08
N MET A 313 17.88 -5.86 -3.86
CA MET A 313 19.34 -5.65 -3.96
C MET A 313 19.82 -5.24 -5.36
N PRO A 314 19.32 -5.84 -6.46
CA PRO A 314 19.62 -5.36 -7.81
C PRO A 314 19.04 -3.97 -8.08
N LEU A 315 17.83 -3.68 -7.57
CA LEU A 315 17.21 -2.36 -7.70
C LEU A 315 18.07 -1.29 -7.03
N VAL A 316 18.59 -1.54 -5.83
CA VAL A 316 19.55 -0.64 -5.16
C VAL A 316 20.75 -0.35 -6.06
N GLY A 317 21.30 -1.35 -6.75
CA GLY A 317 22.42 -1.16 -7.68
C GLY A 317 22.07 -0.29 -8.90
N ARG A 318 20.80 -0.24 -9.30
CA ARG A 318 20.30 0.67 -10.35
C ARG A 318 20.11 2.08 -9.82
N VAL A 319 19.51 2.24 -8.64
CA VAL A 319 19.16 3.53 -8.03
C VAL A 319 20.37 4.27 -7.47
N PHE A 320 21.36 3.55 -6.96
CA PHE A 320 22.59 4.12 -6.39
C PHE A 320 23.81 3.52 -7.12
N PRO A 321 24.02 3.89 -8.40
CA PRO A 321 25.06 3.29 -9.21
C PRO A 321 26.46 3.65 -8.68
N GLY A 322 27.38 2.67 -8.68
CA GLY A 322 28.76 2.87 -8.26
C GLY A 322 29.00 2.81 -6.74
N ILE A 323 28.00 2.37 -5.96
CA ILE A 323 28.07 2.20 -4.50
C ILE A 323 27.85 0.74 -4.09
#